data_AF-A0A6B9PGU0-F1
#
_entry.id   AF-A0A6B9PGU0-F1
#
_cell.length_a   1.000
_cell.length_b   1.000
_cell.length_c   1.000
_cell.angle_alpha   90.00
_cell.angle_beta   90.00
_cell.angle_gamma   90.00
#
_symmetry.space_group_name_H-M   'P 1'
#
loop_
_entity.id
_entity.type
_entity.pdbx_description
1 polymer ?
#
loop_
_entity_poly.entity_id
_entity_poly.type
_entity_poly.pdbx_seq_one_letter_code
_entity_poly.pdbx_strand_id
1 'polypeptide(L)'
;MNFYIYMMIFLFSLISFIYIRNHILLCLLSLELIVLSILLAIMIFCMMYDFSMYIYVYFMCFFVCEGVLGLAVLVSMIRSHGNDYLNSIFLW
;
A
#
# COMPACT_ATOMS: atom_id res chain seq x y z
N MET A 1 21.45 -9.34 -8.43
CA MET A 1 21.36 -7.86 -8.50
C MET A 1 19.93 -7.38 -8.31
N ASN A 2 18.98 -7.83 -9.14
CA ASN A 2 17.58 -7.36 -9.11
C ASN A 2 16.89 -7.54 -7.75
N PHE A 3 17.02 -8.69 -7.08
CA PHE A 3 16.39 -8.94 -5.77
C PHE A 3 16.78 -7.91 -4.69
N TYR A 4 18.06 -7.51 -4.64
CA TYR A 4 18.53 -6.51 -3.66
C TYR A 4 17.89 -5.14 -3.88
N ILE A 5 17.65 -4.75 -5.14
CA ILE A 5 17.00 -3.47 -5.47
C ILE A 5 15.55 -3.46 -4.98
N TYR A 6 14.82 -4.57 -5.13
CA TYR A 6 13.44 -4.67 -4.59
C TYR A 6 13.39 -4.62 -3.07
N MET A 7 14.31 -5.31 -2.40
CA MET A 7 14.40 -5.25 -0.93
C MET A 7 14.67 -3.82 -0.46
N MET A 8 15.49 -3.05 -1.18
CA MET A 8 15.70 -1.63 -0.87
C MET A 8 14.43 -0.80 -1.08
N ILE A 9 13.71 -0.99 -2.19
CA ILE A 9 12.45 -0.26 -2.46
C ILE A 9 11.41 -0.58 -1.39
N PHE A 10 11.29 -1.85 -1.00
CA PHE A 10 10.40 -2.28 0.07
C PHE A 10 10.76 -1.61 1.40
N LEU A 11 12.05 -1.61 1.78
CA LEU A 11 12.51 -0.92 2.99
C LEU A 11 12.23 0.58 2.96
N PHE A 12 12.50 1.27 1.84
CA PHE A 12 12.18 2.69 1.70
C PHE A 12 10.67 2.96 1.81
N SER A 13 9.84 2.10 1.25
CA SER A 13 8.38 2.22 1.34
C SER A 13 7.86 2.00 2.78
N LEU A 14 8.48 1.09 3.54
CA LEU A 14 8.16 0.91 4.96
C LEU A 14 8.59 2.13 5.79
N ILE A 15 9.78 2.65 5.50
CA ILE A 15 10.30 3.84 6.18
C ILE A 15 9.38 5.04 5.92
N SER A 16 8.94 5.26 4.68
CA SER A 16 8.03 6.36 4.36
C SER A 16 6.69 6.25 5.10
N PHE A 17 6.16 5.03 5.26
CA PHE A 17 4.94 4.79 6.03
C PHE A 17 5.10 5.17 7.52
N ILE A 18 6.26 4.90 8.13
CA ILE A 18 6.52 5.20 9.55
C ILE A 18 6.64 6.72 9.79
N TYR A 19 7.28 7.45 8.86
CA TYR A 19 7.52 8.89 9.02
C TYR A 19 6.29 9.77 8.76
N ILE A 20 5.35 9.30 7.94
CA ILE A 20 4.15 10.05 7.56
C ILE A 20 3.01 9.66 8.50
N ARG A 21 2.76 10.50 9.51
CA ARG A 21 1.79 10.22 10.59
C ARG A 21 0.70 11.30 10.74
N ASN A 22 0.67 12.31 9.87
CA ASN A 22 -0.22 13.45 10.08
C ASN A 22 -1.47 13.42 9.20
N HIS A 23 -1.34 13.11 7.91
CA HIS A 23 -2.45 13.10 6.96
C HIS A 23 -2.74 11.69 6.48
N ILE A 24 -3.99 11.24 6.62
CA ILE A 24 -4.44 9.89 6.24
C ILE A 24 -4.18 9.63 4.75
N LEU A 25 -4.33 10.65 3.90
CA LEU A 25 -4.08 10.54 2.47
C LEU A 25 -2.62 10.18 2.15
N LEU A 26 -1.64 10.78 2.82
CA LEU A 26 -0.24 10.38 2.62
C LEU A 26 0.06 8.98 3.20
N CYS A 27 -0.67 8.55 4.24
CA CYS A 27 -0.56 7.16 4.73
C CYS A 27 -1.08 6.16 3.70
N LEU A 28 -2.21 6.46 3.03
CA LEU A 28 -2.73 5.63 1.94
C LEU A 28 -1.75 5.56 0.76
N LEU A 29 -1.14 6.68 0.38
CA LEU A 29 -0.15 6.71 -0.70
C LEU A 29 1.12 5.94 -0.36
N SER A 30 1.60 5.99 0.89
CA SER A 30 2.73 5.16 1.31
C SER A 30 2.38 3.66 1.36
N LEU A 31 1.12 3.32 1.64
CA LEU A 31 0.62 1.94 1.60
C LEU A 31 0.54 1.41 0.15
N GLU A 32 0.13 2.22 -0.82
CA GLU A 32 0.19 1.86 -2.24
C GLU A 32 1.63 1.60 -2.71
N LEU A 33 2.62 2.36 -2.24
CA LEU A 33 4.04 2.10 -2.53
C LEU A 33 4.52 0.75 -1.99
N ILE A 34 4.07 0.37 -0.79
CA ILE A 34 4.37 -0.96 -0.22
C ILE A 34 3.76 -2.05 -1.09
N VAL A 35 2.48 -1.92 -1.46
CA VAL A 35 1.77 -2.87 -2.32
C VAL A 35 2.46 -3.05 -3.67
N LEU A 36 2.88 -1.96 -4.32
CA LEU A 36 3.61 -2.02 -5.60
C LEU A 36 4.93 -2.79 -5.49
N SER A 37 5.68 -2.58 -4.41
CA SER A 37 6.94 -3.30 -4.20
C SER A 37 6.73 -4.80 -3.97
N ILE A 38 5.63 -5.20 -3.32
CA ILE A 38 5.23 -6.60 -3.13
C ILE A 38 4.78 -7.22 -4.45
N LEU A 39 4.00 -6.51 -5.26
CA LEU A 39 3.58 -6.96 -6.59
C LEU A 39 4.77 -7.22 -7.52
N LEU A 40 5.78 -6.34 -7.48
CA LEU A 40 7.04 -6.56 -8.20
C LEU A 40 7.76 -7.83 -7.72
N ALA A 41 7.81 -8.09 -6.41
CA ALA A 41 8.40 -9.30 -5.87
C ALA A 41 7.68 -10.57 -6.33
N ILE A 42 6.34 -10.56 -6.34
CA ILE A 42 5.52 -11.69 -6.81
C ILE A 42 5.74 -11.96 -8.31
N MET A 43 5.85 -10.91 -9.13
CA MET A 43 6.14 -11.07 -10.55
C MET A 43 7.44 -11.81 -10.81
N ILE A 44 8.50 -11.40 -10.11
CA ILE A 44 9.81 -12.03 -10.28
C ILE A 44 9.77 -13.46 -9.76
N PHE A 45 9.10 -13.70 -8.64
CA PHE A 45 8.90 -15.06 -8.14
C PHE A 45 8.21 -15.94 -9.19
N CYS A 46 7.11 -15.48 -9.79
CA CYS A 46 6.44 -16.23 -10.85
C CYS A 46 7.35 -16.49 -12.06
N MET A 47 8.13 -15.48 -12.49
CA MET A 47 9.07 -15.62 -13.60
C MET A 47 10.25 -16.55 -13.31
N MET A 48 10.74 -16.61 -12.06
CA MET A 48 11.90 -17.44 -11.70
C MET A 48 11.57 -18.94 -11.60
N TYR A 49 10.33 -19.26 -11.25
CA TYR A 49 9.86 -20.64 -11.09
C TYR A 49 8.96 -21.10 -12.25
N ASP A 50 8.90 -20.33 -13.34
CA ASP A 50 8.02 -20.56 -14.51
C ASP A 50 6.56 -20.85 -14.12
N PHE A 51 6.07 -20.20 -13.06
CA PHE A 51 4.68 -20.32 -12.65
C PHE A 51 3.78 -19.53 -13.61
N SER A 52 2.54 -20.02 -13.76
CA SER A 52 1.52 -19.30 -14.51
C SER A 52 1.19 -17.96 -13.83
N MET A 53 1.10 -16.88 -14.63
CA MET A 53 0.81 -15.52 -14.17
C MET A 53 -0.59 -15.32 -13.56
N TYR A 54 -1.42 -16.36 -13.49
CA TYR A 54 -2.74 -16.32 -12.84
C TYR A 54 -2.65 -15.89 -11.36
N ILE A 55 -1.62 -16.34 -10.65
CA ILE A 55 -1.41 -15.97 -9.24
C ILE A 55 -1.19 -14.46 -9.11
N TYR A 56 -0.43 -13.86 -10.02
CA TYR A 56 -0.19 -12.42 -10.02
C TYR A 56 -1.47 -11.61 -10.23
N VAL A 57 -2.31 -12.01 -11.20
CA VAL A 57 -3.60 -11.34 -11.48
C VAL A 57 -4.54 -11.45 -10.28
N TYR A 58 -4.57 -12.60 -9.61
CA TYR A 58 -5.37 -12.80 -8.41
C TYR A 58 -4.95 -11.86 -7.27
N PHE A 59 -3.64 -11.73 -7.00
CA PHE A 59 -3.14 -10.78 -6.01
C PHE A 59 -3.42 -9.33 -6.39
N MET A 60 -3.30 -8.96 -7.66
CA MET A 60 -3.68 -7.63 -8.16
C MET A 60 -5.12 -7.27 -7.81
N CYS A 61 -6.08 -8.18 -8.01
CA CYS A 61 -7.47 -7.92 -7.67
C CYS A 61 -7.66 -7.63 -6.17
N PHE A 62 -7.01 -8.39 -5.29
CA PHE A 62 -7.11 -8.13 -3.85
C PHE A 62 -6.52 -6.78 -3.45
N PHE A 63 -5.40 -6.39 -4.03
CA PHE A 63 -4.78 -5.10 -3.73
C PHE A 63 -5.66 -3.92 -4.16
N VAL A 64 -6.35 -4.02 -5.30
CA VAL A 64 -7.32 -3.00 -5.71
C VAL A 64 -8.49 -2.92 -4.71
N CYS A 65 -8.98 -4.05 -4.21
CA CYS A 65 -10.04 -4.07 -3.20
C CYS A 65 -9.63 -3.39 -1.89
N GLU A 66 -8.42 -3.65 -1.39
CA GLU A 66 -7.86 -2.96 -0.21
C GLU A 66 -7.74 -1.45 -0.44
N GLY A 67 -7.31 -1.03 -1.64
CA GLY A 67 -7.27 0.39 -2.01
C GLY A 67 -8.65 1.07 -1.96
N VAL A 68 -9.68 0.41 -2.49
CA VAL A 68 -11.07 0.92 -2.46
C VAL A 68 -11.59 1.01 -1.02
N LEU A 69 -11.31 0.00 -0.19
CA LEU A 69 -11.67 0.02 1.24
C LEU A 69 -10.98 1.18 1.97
N GLY A 70 -9.68 1.39 1.72
CA GLY A 70 -8.92 2.49 2.30
C GLY A 70 -9.48 3.88 1.93
N LEU A 71 -9.84 4.08 0.65
CA LEU A 71 -10.47 5.30 0.18
C LEU A 71 -11.87 5.51 0.76
N ALA A 72 -12.67 4.45 0.91
CA ALA A 72 -14.00 4.53 1.51
C ALA A 72 -13.93 5.02 2.97
N VAL A 73 -12.93 4.57 3.74
CA VAL A 73 -12.67 5.06 5.10
C VAL A 73 -12.24 6.52 5.09
N LEU A 74 -11.40 6.94 4.15
CA LEU A 74 -11.01 8.35 4.04
C LEU A 74 -12.22 9.25 3.75
N VAL A 75 -13.13 8.82 2.87
CA VAL A 75 -14.35 9.58 2.58
C VAL A 75 -15.29 9.66 3.80
N SER A 76 -15.41 8.59 4.60
CA SER A 76 -16.24 8.63 5.81
C SER A 76 -15.65 9.57 6.87
N MET A 77 -14.32 9.59 7.02
CA MET A 77 -13.58 10.50 7.90
C MET A 77 -13.78 11.97 7.53
N ILE A 78 -13.72 12.30 6.24
CA ILE A 78 -13.97 13.67 5.76
C ILE A 78 -15.39 14.11 6.09
N ARG A 79 -16.39 13.22 5.96
CA ARG A 79 -17.78 13.57 6.27
C ARG A 79 -18.07 13.73 7.77
N SER A 80 -17.38 12.99 8.64
CA SER A 80 -17.63 13.06 10.09
C SER A 80 -16.80 14.14 10.80
N HIS A 81 -15.53 14.30 10.46
CA HIS A 81 -14.60 15.19 11.16
C HIS A 81 -14.18 16.42 10.34
N GLY A 82 -14.56 16.48 9.06
CA GLY A 82 -14.26 17.62 8.17
C GLY A 82 -12.77 17.78 7.84
N ASN A 83 -11.91 16.87 8.30
CA ASN A 83 -10.46 17.02 8.21
C ASN A 83 -9.72 15.67 8.10
N ASP A 84 -8.63 15.64 7.36
CA ASP A 84 -7.85 14.43 7.02
C ASP A 84 -6.75 14.10 8.05
N TYR A 85 -6.75 14.78 9.20
CA TYR A 85 -5.69 14.60 10.20
C TYR A 85 -5.95 13.36 11.05
N LEU A 86 -4.91 12.56 11.25
CA LEU A 86 -4.96 11.41 12.15
C LEU A 86 -5.29 11.83 13.60
N ASN A 87 -4.92 13.05 14.00
CA ASN A 87 -5.13 13.56 15.35
C ASN A 87 -6.61 13.81 15.70
N SER A 88 -7.48 14.08 14.71
CA SER A 88 -8.92 14.23 14.97
C SER A 88 -9.63 12.91 15.23
N ILE A 89 -9.02 11.77 14.88
CA ILE A 89 -9.54 10.43 15.22
C ILE A 89 -9.44 10.20 16.73
N PHE A 90 -8.32 10.59 17.35
CA PHE A 90 -8.03 10.29 18.75
C PHE A 90 -8.78 11.18 19.75
N LEU A 91 -9.44 12.24 19.28
CA LEU A 91 -10.23 13.15 20.11
C LEU A 91 -11.62 12.60 20.48
N TRP A 92 -11.93 11.37 20.06
CA TRP A 92 -13.10 10.55 20.43
C TRP A 92 -12.65 9.08 20.60
#